data_AF-A0A434QQR0-F1
#
_entry.id   AF-A0A434QQR0-F1
#
_cell.length_a   1.000
_cell.length_b   1.000
_cell.length_c   1.000
_cell.angle_alpha   90.00
_cell.angle_beta   90.00
_cell.angle_gamma   90.00
#
_symmetry.space_group_name_H-M   'P 1'
#
loop_
_entity.id
_entity.type
_entity.pdbx_description
1 polymer ?
#
loop_
_entity_poly.entity_id
_entity_poly.type
_entity_poly.pdbx_seq_one_letter_code
_entity_poly.pdbx_strand_id
1 'polypeptide(L)'
;HVSMAAHGARRLLGMIENATAVIGIELLAAAQGCDFHAPLASSEALETVRKLVRAEVPHLDNDRHFHPDMEKAIALVRSGAAVKAAAAVALPGIAS
;
A
#
# COMPACT_ATOMS: atom_id res chain seq x y z
N HIS A 1 14.76 -37.57 -6.13
CA HIS A 1 14.59 -36.29 -5.42
C HIS A 1 13.92 -35.30 -6.37
N VAL A 2 12.67 -34.90 -6.10
CA VAL A 2 11.95 -33.88 -6.91
C VAL A 2 11.83 -32.62 -6.08
N SER A 3 12.06 -31.44 -6.68
CA SER A 3 12.25 -30.19 -5.92
C SER A 3 10.96 -29.60 -5.32
N MET A 4 9.76 -30.09 -5.71
CA MET A 4 8.45 -29.50 -5.40
C MET A 4 8.35 -27.98 -5.67
N ALA A 5 9.33 -27.39 -6.36
CA ALA A 5 9.50 -25.95 -6.47
C ALA A 5 8.35 -25.28 -7.23
N ALA A 6 7.82 -25.94 -8.26
CA ALA A 6 6.66 -25.46 -9.00
C ALA A 6 5.38 -25.44 -8.14
N HIS A 7 5.22 -26.37 -7.20
CA HIS A 7 4.08 -26.40 -6.28
C HIS A 7 4.20 -25.31 -5.21
N GLY A 8 5.41 -25.08 -4.70
CA GLY A 8 5.73 -23.96 -3.81
C GLY A 8 5.45 -22.60 -4.46
N ALA A 9 5.90 -22.39 -5.69
CA ALA A 9 5.68 -21.15 -6.44
C ALA A 9 4.18 -20.84 -6.65
N ARG A 10 3.36 -21.85 -6.98
CA ARG A 10 1.91 -21.67 -7.19
C ARG A 10 1.19 -21.19 -5.93
N ARG A 11 1.55 -21.75 -4.76
CA ARG A 11 0.96 -21.35 -3.48
C ARG A 11 1.37 -19.93 -3.07
N LEU A 12 2.61 -19.54 -3.36
CA LEU A 12 3.13 -18.22 -3.00
C LEU A 12 2.40 -17.08 -3.74
N LEU A 13 1.97 -17.30 -4.99
CA LEU A 13 1.26 -16.27 -5.75
C LEU A 13 -0.02 -15.79 -5.04
N GLY A 14 -0.91 -16.70 -4.64
CA GLY A 14 -2.14 -16.32 -3.93
C GLY A 14 -1.87 -15.71 -2.54
N MET A 15 -0.80 -16.14 -1.87
CA MET A 15 -0.39 -15.52 -0.60
C MET A 15 0.08 -14.08 -0.78
N ILE A 16 0.83 -13.78 -1.85
CA ILE A 16 1.28 -12.44 -2.19
C ILE A 16 0.10 -11.54 -2.55
N GLU A 17 -0.88 -12.05 -3.30
CA GLU A 17 -2.09 -11.29 -3.64
C GLU A 17 -2.88 -10.90 -2.38
N ASN A 18 -3.08 -11.84 -1.46
CA ASN A 18 -3.74 -11.57 -0.18
C ASN A 18 -2.96 -10.57 0.67
N ALA A 19 -1.64 -10.74 0.79
CA ALA A 19 -0.80 -9.80 1.55
C ALA A 19 -0.85 -8.38 0.95
N THR A 20 -0.82 -8.28 -0.38
CA THR A 20 -0.93 -7.00 -1.09
C THR A 20 -2.28 -6.33 -0.80
N ALA A 21 -3.37 -7.11 -0.77
CA ALA A 21 -4.69 -6.61 -0.40
C ALA A 21 -4.74 -6.07 1.04
N VAL A 22 -4.21 -6.82 2.00
CA VAL A 22 -4.15 -6.38 3.41
C VAL A 22 -3.37 -5.07 3.54
N ILE A 23 -2.18 -4.98 2.94
CA ILE A 23 -1.34 -3.77 2.98
C ILE A 23 -2.02 -2.60 2.27
N GLY A 24 -2.74 -2.84 1.17
CA GLY A 24 -3.51 -1.81 0.48
C GLY A 24 -4.61 -1.21 1.37
N ILE A 25 -5.33 -2.05 2.11
CA ILE A 25 -6.36 -1.60 3.06
C ILE A 25 -5.73 -0.83 4.22
N GLU A 26 -4.61 -1.31 4.76
CA GLU A 26 -3.88 -0.62 5.82
C GLU A 26 -3.42 0.77 5.37
N LEU A 27 -2.92 0.90 4.14
CA LEU A 27 -2.50 2.17 3.56
C LEU A 27 -3.65 3.18 3.48
N LEU A 28 -4.85 2.72 3.08
CA LEU A 28 -6.05 3.57 3.05
C LEU A 28 -6.46 4.02 4.46
N ALA A 29 -6.48 3.08 5.41
CA ALA A 29 -6.84 3.37 6.79
C ALA A 29 -5.84 4.34 7.46
N ALA A 30 -4.54 4.15 7.23
CA ALA A 30 -3.50 5.03 7.75
C ALA A 30 -3.62 6.45 7.19
N ALA A 31 -3.81 6.58 5.86
CA ALA A 31 -4.00 7.89 5.25
C ALA A 31 -5.24 8.60 5.81
N GLN A 32 -6.35 7.88 5.97
CA GLN A 32 -7.60 8.41 6.54
C GLN A 32 -7.42 8.81 8.01
N GLY A 33 -6.75 7.98 8.81
CA GLY A 33 -6.44 8.29 10.21
C GLY A 33 -5.59 9.54 10.34
N CYS A 34 -4.57 9.71 9.50
CA CYS A 34 -3.76 10.93 9.48
C CYS A 34 -4.59 12.17 9.09
N ASP A 35 -5.53 12.05 8.15
CA ASP A 35 -6.41 13.18 7.79
C ASP A 35 -7.29 13.63 8.96
N PHE A 36 -7.81 12.69 9.75
CA PHE A 36 -8.60 13.01 10.95
C PHE A 36 -7.80 13.74 12.04
N HIS A 37 -6.47 13.67 11.99
CA HIS A 37 -5.59 14.40 12.90
C HIS A 37 -5.15 15.78 12.37
N ALA A 38 -5.69 16.25 11.23
CA ALA A 38 -5.39 17.58 10.72
C ALA A 38 -5.68 18.67 11.80
N PRO A 39 -4.81 19.69 11.95
CA PRO A 39 -3.69 20.06 11.07
C PRO A 39 -2.33 19.43 11.43
N LEU A 40 -2.28 18.40 12.27
CA LEU A 40 -1.01 17.73 12.59
C LEU A 40 -0.40 17.11 11.32
N ALA A 41 0.92 17.29 11.16
CA ALA A 41 1.69 16.71 10.07
C ALA A 41 2.54 15.54 10.57
N SER A 42 2.74 14.54 9.71
CA SER A 42 3.68 13.44 9.93
C SER A 42 5.08 13.79 9.41
N SER A 43 5.97 12.80 9.33
CA SER A 43 7.27 12.97 8.68
C SER A 43 7.13 13.19 7.17
N GLU A 44 8.12 13.82 6.54
CA GLU A 44 8.12 14.12 5.11
C GLU A 44 7.87 12.87 4.23
N ALA A 45 8.46 11.73 4.61
CA ALA A 45 8.26 10.45 3.92
C ALA A 45 6.79 10.03 3.95
N LEU A 46 6.14 10.08 5.12
CA LEU A 46 4.75 9.70 5.30
C LEU A 46 3.81 10.69 4.63
N GLU A 47 4.11 11.99 4.68
CA GLU A 47 3.35 13.02 3.96
C GLU A 47 3.41 12.82 2.44
N THR A 48 4.56 12.40 1.90
CA THR A 48 4.71 12.10 0.47
C THR A 48 3.87 10.89 0.06
N VAL A 49 3.87 9.83 0.86
CA VAL A 49 3.01 8.66 0.65
C VAL A 49 1.54 9.03 0.76
N ARG A 50 1.14 9.81 1.77
CA ARG A 50 -0.24 10.27 1.92
C ARG A 50 -0.72 11.09 0.73
N LYS A 51 0.11 12.00 0.22
CA LYS A 51 -0.20 12.78 -1.00
C LYS A 51 -0.41 11.87 -2.21
N LEU A 52 0.45 10.86 -2.40
CA LEU A 52 0.29 9.85 -3.44
C LEU A 52 -1.05 9.12 -3.32
N VAL A 53 -1.39 8.65 -2.10
CA VAL A 53 -2.68 7.98 -1.86
C VAL A 53 -3.85 8.91 -2.18
N ARG A 54 -3.79 10.19 -1.78
CA ARG A 54 -4.87 11.16 -2.00
C ARG A 54 -5.03 11.60 -3.46
N ALA A 55 -3.97 11.51 -4.26
CA ALA A 55 -4.06 11.73 -5.70
C ALA A 55 -4.90 10.64 -6.40
N GLU A 56 -4.85 9.41 -5.91
CA GLU A 56 -5.58 8.27 -6.49
C GLU A 56 -6.92 8.00 -5.81
N VAL A 57 -6.96 8.14 -4.49
CA VAL A 57 -8.08 7.81 -3.62
C VAL A 57 -8.42 9.01 -2.73
N PRO A 58 -9.52 9.74 -3.05
CA PRO A 58 -9.98 10.86 -2.26
C PRO A 58 -10.26 10.47 -0.80
N HIS A 59 -10.21 11.45 0.10
CA HIS A 59 -10.66 11.27 1.49
C HIS A 59 -12.06 10.66 1.52
N LEU A 60 -12.31 9.78 2.49
CA LEU A 60 -13.62 9.15 2.65
C LEU A 60 -14.49 10.02 3.56
N ASP A 61 -15.24 10.95 2.98
CA ASP A 61 -16.15 11.84 3.74
C ASP A 61 -17.47 11.13 4.11
N ASN A 62 -18.04 10.41 3.16
CA ASN A 62 -19.28 9.64 3.31
C ASN A 62 -19.07 8.25 2.73
N ASP A 63 -19.90 7.30 3.16
CA ASP A 63 -19.91 5.97 2.59
C ASP A 63 -20.09 6.01 1.07
N ARG A 64 -19.24 5.26 0.38
CA ARG A 64 -19.28 5.09 -1.07
C ARG A 64 -18.93 3.65 -1.42
N HIS A 65 -19.15 3.29 -2.68
CA HIS A 65 -18.66 2.01 -3.18
C HIS A 65 -17.14 1.97 -3.08
N PHE A 66 -16.63 1.19 -2.12
CA PHE A 66 -15.23 1.27 -1.67
C PHE A 66 -14.29 0.35 -2.45
N HIS A 67 -14.83 -0.63 -3.17
CA HIS A 67 -14.02 -1.59 -3.93
C HIS A 67 -13.06 -0.93 -4.95
N PRO A 68 -13.46 0.11 -5.73
CA PRO A 68 -12.53 0.81 -6.62
C PRO A 68 -11.36 1.48 -5.89
N ASP A 69 -11.59 1.97 -4.66
CA ASP A 69 -10.52 2.57 -3.86
C ASP A 69 -9.54 1.52 -3.35
N MET A 70 -10.06 0.35 -2.95
CA MET A 70 -9.24 -0.81 -2.58
C MET A 70 -8.37 -1.26 -3.75
N GLU A 71 -8.92 -1.38 -4.96
CA GLU A 71 -8.16 -1.79 -6.14
C GLU A 71 -7.02 -0.79 -6.47
N LYS A 72 -7.28 0.51 -6.35
CA LYS A 72 -6.24 1.54 -6.51
C LYS A 72 -5.15 1.41 -5.46
N ALA A 73 -5.51 1.23 -4.19
CA ALA A 73 -4.53 1.05 -3.11
C ALA A 73 -3.69 -0.22 -3.31
N ILE A 74 -4.31 -1.32 -3.72
CA ILE A 74 -3.62 -2.56 -4.09
C ILE A 74 -2.62 -2.32 -5.22
N ALA A 75 -3.01 -1.56 -6.25
CA ALA A 75 -2.13 -1.22 -7.36
C ALA A 75 -0.93 -0.35 -6.91
N LEU A 76 -1.13 0.58 -5.97
CA LEU A 76 -0.04 1.38 -5.39
C LEU A 76 0.97 0.52 -4.62
N VAL A 77 0.51 -0.48 -3.88
CA VAL A 77 1.39 -1.45 -3.19
C VAL A 77 2.10 -2.34 -4.19
N ARG A 78 1.36 -2.95 -5.12
CA ARG A 78 1.88 -3.91 -6.11
C ARG A 78 2.92 -3.30 -7.04
N SER A 79 2.75 -2.04 -7.43
CA SER A 79 3.70 -1.32 -8.29
C SER A 79 4.95 -0.82 -7.55
N GLY A 80 4.98 -0.93 -6.22
CA GLY A 80 6.02 -0.33 -5.39
C GLY A 80 5.99 1.20 -5.36
N ALA A 81 4.91 1.84 -5.84
CA ALA A 81 4.78 3.30 -5.84
C ALA A 81 4.85 3.88 -4.42
N ALA A 82 4.24 3.20 -3.43
CA ALA A 82 4.31 3.61 -2.03
C ALA A 82 5.76 3.60 -1.49
N VAL A 83 6.56 2.58 -1.85
CA VAL A 83 7.97 2.50 -1.45
C VAL A 83 8.79 3.61 -2.11
N LYS A 84 8.56 3.87 -3.40
CA LYS A 84 9.23 4.97 -4.14
C LYS A 84 8.88 6.34 -3.57
N ALA A 85 7.62 6.55 -3.17
CA ALA A 85 7.19 7.79 -2.52
C ALA A 85 7.83 7.96 -1.13
N ALA A 86 8.08 6.87 -0.42
CA ALA A 86 8.72 6.88 0.89
C ALA A 86 10.25 7.10 0.85
N ALA A 87 10.88 7.32 -0.32
CA ALA A 87 12.32 7.29 -0.62
C ALA A 87 13.29 8.02 0.34
N ALA A 88 12.81 8.75 1.35
CA ALA A 88 13.61 9.20 2.48
C ALA A 88 13.92 8.08 3.52
N VAL A 89 13.31 6.89 3.40
CA VAL A 89 13.55 5.74 4.29
C VAL A 89 14.41 4.70 3.57
N ALA A 90 15.65 4.52 4.03
CA ALA A 90 16.47 3.39 3.63
C ALA A 90 15.88 2.10 4.21
N LEU A 91 15.16 1.34 3.38
CA LEU A 91 14.65 0.03 3.77
C LEU A 91 15.73 -1.03 3.53
N PRO A 92 16.09 -1.86 4.54
CA PRO A 92 17.07 -2.91 4.35
C PRO A 92 16.62 -3.90 3.27
N GLY A 93 17.47 -4.16 2.27
CA GLY A 93 17.27 -5.24 1.30
C GLY A 93 16.52 -4.90 0.01
N ILE A 94 16.03 -3.68 -0.16
CA ILE A 94 15.55 -3.20 -1.48
C ILE A 94 16.72 -2.49 -2.18
N ALA A 95 17.75 -3.26 -2.52
CA ALA A 95 18.78 -2.80 -3.45
C ALA A 95 18.19 -2.88 -4.86
N SER A 96 18.11 -1.74 -5.53
CA SER A 96 17.90 -1.63 -6.98
C SER A 96 18.96 -2.39 -7.76
#